data_AF-A0A4R0YZF2-F1
#
_entry.id   AF-A0A4R0YZF2-F1
#
_cell.length_a   1.000
_cell.length_b   1.000
_cell.length_c   1.000
_cell.angle_alpha   90.00
_cell.angle_beta   90.00
_cell.angle_gamma   90.00
#
_symmetry.space_group_name_H-M   'P 1'
#
loop_
_entity.id
_entity.type
_entity.pdbx_description
1 polymer ?
#
loop_
_entity_poly.entity_id
_entity_poly.type
_entity_poly.pdbx_seq_one_letter_code
_entity_poly.pdbx_strand_id
1 'polypeptide(L)'
;MSLPSTSTPSSLPTAPTVAKVTSQFATTALNTRIAFLVELARRLHQYGTSAPRLEMAISGSAQRLGMTAEVWSSPTALIISFADMGQGDEGIAQVTQVMRLSPGDVNLARLCQADQIADQVIAGELDMREGFRLLRELGRPDTKREQAGVIASYGLASASVVALLLHSAWPDLLTAAVIGLIIGTITVLSATRPRLAVASEAISALVGTVFAIMVSAFVIPLAIKSVVLASLIVLLPGMALTTAVREISSQHLVSGMARMGGAVATLLKLTFGTVAGTQLCAAFGIYPRDFLLPPLPAWTDYPALIVAAFAFAVAFRAARRDWLVVMAAVVLGYLATRWGGAISGALPAAPFGVFLGGFMLSALANVYARYAHRPGAVIREPGIILLVPGSVGFRSVSYLLERDASLGLDTGVLLVTLLISLVAGLLFGDLMVPPRRSL
;
A
#
# COMPACT_ATOMS: atom_id res chain seq x y z
N MET A 1 30.97 -63.76 27.01
CA MET A 1 31.94 -63.13 26.10
C MET A 1 31.15 -62.61 24.89
N SER A 2 30.38 -61.53 25.08
CA SER A 2 30.72 -60.12 24.77
C SER A 2 30.79 -59.83 23.26
N LEU A 3 29.67 -59.34 22.71
CA LEU A 3 29.59 -58.58 21.46
C LEU A 3 29.35 -57.09 21.78
N PRO A 4 29.83 -56.13 20.97
CA PRO A 4 30.01 -54.74 21.39
C PRO A 4 28.93 -53.76 20.91
N SER A 5 28.64 -52.80 21.81
CA SER A 5 28.27 -51.39 21.65
C SER A 5 27.56 -50.89 20.37
N THR A 6 26.30 -50.47 20.53
CA THR A 6 25.63 -49.49 19.66
C THR A 6 25.72 -48.09 20.28
N SER A 7 26.20 -47.15 19.46
CA SER A 7 26.33 -45.72 19.74
C SER A 7 24.98 -45.00 19.75
N THR A 8 24.75 -44.16 20.76
CA THR A 8 23.69 -43.15 20.84
C THR A 8 23.80 -42.08 19.75
N PRO A 9 22.70 -41.62 19.13
CA PRO A 9 22.64 -40.30 18.50
C PRO A 9 22.06 -39.26 19.46
N SER A 10 22.76 -38.13 19.54
CA SER A 10 22.41 -36.92 20.27
C SER A 10 21.05 -36.34 19.85
N SER A 11 20.21 -36.02 20.83
CA SER A 11 18.95 -35.29 20.63
C SER A 11 19.19 -33.81 20.31
N LEU A 12 18.75 -33.37 19.14
CA LEU A 12 18.54 -31.96 18.81
C LEU A 12 17.33 -31.41 19.61
N PRO A 13 17.31 -30.12 20.00
CA PRO A 13 16.20 -29.57 20.76
C PRO A 13 14.95 -29.45 19.88
N THR A 14 13.89 -30.18 20.26
CA THR A 14 12.57 -30.14 19.64
C THR A 14 11.87 -28.82 19.96
N ALA A 15 11.42 -28.10 18.92
CA ALA A 15 10.52 -26.96 19.07
C ALA A 15 9.26 -27.37 19.86
N PRO A 16 8.72 -26.51 20.76
CA PRO A 16 7.56 -26.86 21.56
C PRO A 16 6.33 -27.10 20.68
N THR A 17 5.64 -28.23 20.92
CA THR A 17 4.40 -28.62 20.25
C THR A 17 3.27 -27.65 20.59
N VAL A 18 2.44 -27.30 19.59
CA VAL A 18 1.34 -26.31 19.66
C VAL A 18 0.46 -26.49 20.91
N ALA A 19 0.16 -27.74 21.30
CA ALA A 19 -0.64 -28.07 22.48
C ALA A 19 -0.06 -27.53 23.81
N LYS A 20 1.28 -27.43 23.93
CA LYS A 20 1.96 -26.96 25.14
C LYS A 20 1.86 -25.43 25.29
N VAL A 21 1.82 -24.70 24.17
CA VAL A 21 1.65 -23.24 24.13
C VAL A 21 0.21 -22.85 24.46
N THR A 22 -0.78 -23.57 23.92
CA THR A 22 -2.21 -23.32 24.22
C THR A 22 -2.53 -23.51 25.70
N SER A 23 -1.90 -24.50 26.35
CA SER A 23 -2.03 -24.74 27.80
C SER A 23 -1.50 -23.60 28.68
N GLN A 24 -0.53 -22.81 28.20
CA GLN A 24 0.09 -21.72 28.97
C GLN A 24 -0.78 -20.46 28.99
N PHE A 25 -1.60 -20.23 27.96
CA PHE A 25 -2.50 -19.08 27.88
C PHE A 25 -3.86 -19.29 28.54
N ALA A 26 -4.25 -20.54 28.81
CA ALA A 26 -5.49 -20.88 29.50
C ALA A 26 -5.56 -20.28 30.94
N THR A 27 -4.42 -20.00 31.57
CA THR A 27 -4.34 -19.33 32.88
C THR A 27 -4.36 -17.80 32.80
N THR A 28 -4.11 -17.22 31.61
CA THR A 28 -4.21 -15.77 31.40
C THR A 28 -5.67 -15.36 31.30
N ALA A 29 -6.09 -14.38 32.12
CA ALA A 29 -7.46 -13.87 32.11
C ALA A 29 -7.93 -13.53 30.68
N LEU A 30 -9.11 -14.04 30.29
CA LEU A 30 -9.69 -13.89 28.96
C LEU A 30 -9.68 -12.44 28.47
N ASN A 31 -10.04 -11.49 29.35
CA ASN A 31 -10.04 -10.06 29.04
C ASN A 31 -8.67 -9.52 28.60
N THR A 32 -7.57 -10.09 29.11
CA THR A 32 -6.20 -9.69 28.72
C THR A 32 -5.89 -10.17 27.31
N ARG A 33 -6.27 -11.42 26.98
CA ARG A 33 -6.12 -12.01 25.65
C ARG A 33 -6.93 -11.23 24.61
N ILE A 34 -8.19 -10.90 24.94
CA ILE A 34 -9.06 -10.07 24.11
C ILE A 34 -8.47 -8.68 23.91
N ALA A 35 -8.05 -7.99 24.98
CA ALA A 35 -7.49 -6.64 24.88
C ALA A 35 -6.25 -6.57 23.98
N PHE A 36 -5.37 -7.59 24.07
CA PHE A 36 -4.21 -7.71 23.20
C PHE A 36 -4.60 -7.86 21.72
N LEU A 37 -5.51 -8.78 21.40
CA LEU A 37 -5.95 -9.01 20.02
C LEU A 37 -6.70 -7.82 19.42
N VAL A 38 -7.52 -7.15 20.22
CA VAL A 38 -8.22 -5.93 19.82
C VAL A 38 -7.24 -4.82 19.45
N GLU A 39 -6.18 -4.63 20.24
CA GLU A 39 -5.13 -3.65 19.94
C GLU A 39 -4.31 -4.07 18.71
N LEU A 40 -3.95 -5.35 18.57
CA LEU A 40 -3.27 -5.86 17.39
C LEU A 40 -4.10 -5.61 16.12
N ALA A 41 -5.39 -5.94 16.15
CA ALA A 41 -6.32 -5.73 15.04
C ALA A 41 -6.41 -4.24 14.66
N ARG A 42 -6.49 -3.36 15.66
CA ARG A 42 -6.47 -1.90 15.46
C ARG A 42 -5.19 -1.44 14.75
N ARG A 43 -4.03 -1.96 15.14
CA ARG A 43 -2.73 -1.58 14.55
C ARG A 43 -2.58 -2.11 13.13
N LEU A 44 -2.90 -3.38 12.89
CA LEU A 44 -2.87 -3.95 11.54
C LEU A 44 -3.79 -3.19 10.58
N HIS A 45 -4.99 -2.81 11.04
CA HIS A 45 -5.93 -1.99 10.27
C HIS A 45 -5.33 -0.62 9.93
N GLN A 46 -4.79 0.08 10.93
CA GLN A 46 -4.19 1.41 10.77
C GLN A 46 -2.95 1.43 9.86
N TYR A 47 -2.26 0.30 9.71
CA TYR A 47 -1.08 0.18 8.84
C TYR A 47 -1.40 -0.34 7.43
N GLY A 48 -2.68 -0.28 7.03
CA GLY A 48 -3.10 -0.53 5.64
C GLY A 48 -3.26 -2.01 5.28
N THR A 49 -3.43 -2.91 6.26
CA THR A 49 -3.66 -4.34 5.97
C THR A 49 -5.00 -4.55 5.28
N SER A 50 -5.03 -5.37 4.22
CA SER A 50 -6.29 -5.75 3.56
C SER A 50 -7.19 -6.58 4.50
N ALA A 51 -8.51 -6.48 4.34
CA ALA A 51 -9.49 -7.21 5.14
C ALA A 51 -9.23 -8.72 5.18
N PRO A 52 -9.01 -9.44 4.05
CA PRO A 52 -8.72 -10.87 4.09
C PRO A 52 -7.51 -11.21 4.96
N ARG A 53 -6.45 -10.40 4.88
CA ARG A 53 -5.21 -10.63 5.63
C ARG A 53 -5.37 -10.31 7.11
N LEU A 54 -6.06 -9.22 7.42
CA LEU A 54 -6.35 -8.84 8.79
C LEU A 54 -7.22 -9.89 9.49
N GLU A 55 -8.28 -10.36 8.84
CA GLU A 55 -9.16 -11.40 9.36
C GLU A 55 -8.38 -12.69 9.62
N MET A 56 -7.62 -13.18 8.62
CA MET A 56 -6.77 -14.36 8.81
C MET A 56 -5.69 -14.18 9.89
N ALA A 57 -5.11 -12.99 10.04
CA ALA A 57 -4.09 -12.70 11.04
C ALA A 57 -4.65 -12.75 12.47
N ILE A 58 -5.80 -12.13 12.67
CA ILE A 58 -6.44 -12.07 14.00
C ILE A 58 -7.06 -13.42 14.37
N SER A 59 -7.75 -14.09 13.46
CA SER A 59 -8.29 -15.43 13.72
C SER A 59 -7.17 -16.44 14.00
N GLY A 60 -6.06 -16.42 13.23
CA GLY A 60 -4.91 -17.28 13.48
C GLY A 60 -4.19 -16.97 14.80
N SER A 61 -4.08 -15.69 15.17
CA SER A 61 -3.51 -15.28 16.46
C SER A 61 -4.40 -15.70 17.63
N ALA A 62 -5.73 -15.58 17.50
CA ALA A 62 -6.69 -16.00 18.51
C ALA A 62 -6.59 -17.50 18.80
N GLN A 63 -6.53 -18.34 17.75
CA GLN A 63 -6.40 -19.79 17.90
C GLN A 63 -5.14 -20.17 18.68
N ARG A 64 -4.01 -19.52 18.40
CA ARG A 64 -2.75 -19.78 19.14
C ARG A 64 -2.78 -19.30 20.59
N LEU A 65 -3.68 -18.38 20.93
CA LEU A 65 -3.95 -17.91 22.29
C LEU A 65 -5.11 -18.69 22.98
N GLY A 66 -5.60 -19.76 22.37
CA GLY A 66 -6.67 -20.61 22.91
C GLY A 66 -8.06 -19.97 22.85
N MET A 67 -8.33 -19.15 21.84
CA MET A 67 -9.64 -18.52 21.60
C MET A 67 -10.03 -18.67 20.14
N THR A 68 -11.33 -18.59 19.87
CA THR A 68 -11.83 -18.33 18.51
C THR A 68 -12.13 -16.85 18.37
N ALA A 69 -11.86 -16.31 17.19
CA ALA A 69 -12.21 -14.94 16.83
C ALA A 69 -12.86 -14.93 15.44
N GLU A 70 -14.13 -14.60 15.42
CA GLU A 70 -14.86 -14.29 14.19
C GLU A 70 -14.68 -12.80 13.91
N VAL A 71 -14.00 -12.49 12.81
CA VAL A 71 -13.57 -11.13 12.48
C VAL A 71 -14.29 -10.70 11.23
N TRP A 72 -14.93 -9.54 11.29
CA TRP A 72 -15.43 -8.84 10.12
C TRP A 72 -14.72 -7.50 10.00
N SER A 73 -14.00 -7.32 8.89
CA SER A 73 -13.20 -6.12 8.65
C SER A 73 -13.76 -5.29 7.50
N SER A 74 -13.88 -3.99 7.72
CA SER A 74 -14.13 -2.98 6.69
C SER A 74 -13.09 -1.85 6.80
N PRO A 75 -12.95 -0.97 5.78
CA PRO A 75 -12.00 0.15 5.82
C PRO A 75 -12.26 1.17 6.92
N THR A 76 -13.44 1.16 7.56
CA THR A 76 -13.85 2.16 8.57
C THR A 76 -14.34 1.55 9.87
N ALA A 77 -14.37 0.22 9.98
CA ALA A 77 -14.80 -0.48 11.18
C ALA A 77 -14.26 -1.91 11.25
N LEU A 78 -14.08 -2.40 12.48
CA LEU A 78 -13.83 -3.81 12.80
C LEU A 78 -14.91 -4.29 13.77
N ILE A 79 -15.45 -5.47 13.50
CA ILE A 79 -16.33 -6.20 14.41
C ILE A 79 -15.64 -7.53 14.71
N ILE A 80 -15.41 -7.82 15.99
CA ILE A 80 -14.73 -9.05 16.41
C ILE A 80 -15.53 -9.72 17.52
N SER A 81 -15.96 -10.95 17.29
CA SER A 81 -16.62 -11.78 18.28
C SER A 81 -15.65 -12.85 18.79
N PHE A 82 -15.43 -12.88 20.09
CA PHE A 82 -14.51 -13.81 20.75
C PHE A 82 -15.28 -14.89 21.51
N ALA A 83 -14.83 -16.14 21.41
CA ALA A 83 -15.23 -17.22 22.30
C ALA A 83 -13.99 -17.97 22.83
N ASP A 84 -14.10 -18.50 24.05
CA ASP A 84 -13.02 -19.29 24.65
C ASP A 84 -13.11 -20.74 24.16
N MET A 85 -12.00 -21.29 23.64
CA MET A 85 -11.97 -22.68 23.16
C MET A 85 -12.17 -23.69 24.29
N GLY A 86 -11.95 -23.29 25.55
CA GLY A 86 -12.22 -24.13 26.71
C GLY A 86 -13.69 -24.54 26.88
N GLN A 87 -14.63 -23.89 26.18
CA GLN A 87 -16.06 -24.20 26.23
C GLN A 87 -16.56 -25.13 25.11
N GLY A 88 -15.67 -25.62 24.22
CA GLY A 88 -16.02 -26.46 23.07
C GLY A 88 -16.41 -25.67 21.81
N ASP A 89 -16.48 -26.37 20.67
CA ASP A 89 -16.73 -25.78 19.33
C ASP A 89 -18.13 -25.15 19.17
N GLU A 90 -19.07 -25.39 20.09
CA GLU A 90 -20.42 -24.78 20.12
C GLU A 90 -20.51 -23.54 21.02
N GLY A 91 -19.38 -22.99 21.47
CA GLY A 91 -19.33 -21.83 22.34
C GLY A 91 -19.94 -20.58 21.70
N ILE A 92 -20.99 -20.03 22.31
CA ILE A 92 -21.57 -18.72 21.95
C ILE A 92 -20.49 -17.64 22.14
N ALA A 93 -20.43 -16.67 21.22
CA ALA A 93 -19.58 -15.49 21.37
C ALA A 93 -19.83 -14.81 22.73
N GLN A 94 -18.79 -14.76 23.56
CA GLN A 94 -18.88 -14.20 24.91
C GLN A 94 -18.74 -12.67 24.90
N VAL A 95 -17.92 -12.17 23.99
CA VAL A 95 -17.61 -10.74 23.88
C VAL A 95 -17.54 -10.35 22.41
N THR A 96 -18.39 -9.39 22.00
CA THR A 96 -18.29 -8.73 20.70
C THR A 96 -17.74 -7.31 20.87
N GLN A 97 -16.66 -7.02 20.16
CA GLN A 97 -16.02 -5.71 20.12
C GLN A 97 -16.32 -5.02 18.80
N VAL A 98 -16.89 -3.82 18.87
CA VAL A 98 -17.15 -2.98 17.69
C VAL A 98 -16.25 -1.75 17.76
N MET A 99 -15.39 -1.59 16.76
CA MET A 99 -14.43 -0.50 16.69
C MET A 99 -14.66 0.32 15.42
N ARG A 100 -14.99 1.60 15.57
CA ARG A 100 -14.90 2.55 14.46
C ARG A 100 -13.45 3.01 14.30
N LEU A 101 -12.94 2.93 13.08
CA LEU A 101 -11.57 3.30 12.73
C LEU A 101 -11.57 4.21 11.51
N SER A 102 -10.57 5.09 11.42
CA SER A 102 -10.28 5.79 10.16
C SER A 102 -9.55 4.83 9.22
N PRO A 103 -9.73 4.96 7.90
CA PRO A 103 -8.92 4.23 6.93
C PRO A 103 -7.43 4.41 7.25
N GLY A 104 -6.71 3.30 7.33
CA GLY A 104 -5.27 3.29 7.61
C GLY A 104 -4.43 3.62 6.37
N ASP A 105 -3.25 4.17 6.60
CA ASP A 105 -2.21 4.37 5.59
C ASP A 105 -1.14 3.29 5.73
N VAL A 106 -0.48 2.94 4.61
CA VAL A 106 0.56 1.91 4.65
C VAL A 106 1.76 2.41 5.45
N ASN A 107 2.14 1.64 6.47
CA ASN A 107 3.36 1.88 7.24
C ASN A 107 4.09 0.54 7.47
N LEU A 108 5.02 0.22 6.57
CA LEU A 108 5.67 -1.08 6.56
C LEU A 108 6.55 -1.31 7.81
N ALA A 109 7.22 -0.26 8.30
CA ALA A 109 8.03 -0.37 9.50
C ALA A 109 7.19 -0.74 10.74
N ARG A 110 6.05 -0.08 10.94
CA ARG A 110 5.16 -0.35 12.08
C ARG A 110 4.37 -1.65 11.90
N LEU A 111 3.99 -2.00 10.66
CA LEU A 111 3.39 -3.30 10.35
C LEU A 111 4.31 -4.45 10.74
N CYS A 112 5.59 -4.38 10.35
CA CYS A 112 6.57 -5.40 10.73
C CYS A 112 6.79 -5.45 12.25
N GLN A 113 6.76 -4.32 12.94
CA GLN A 113 6.91 -4.29 14.41
C GLN A 113 5.68 -4.90 15.11
N ALA A 114 4.47 -4.61 14.64
CA ALA A 114 3.24 -5.19 15.18
C ALA A 114 3.22 -6.72 15.00
N ASP A 115 3.60 -7.21 13.82
CA ASP A 115 3.75 -8.64 13.52
C ASP A 115 4.78 -9.32 14.44
N GLN A 116 5.95 -8.69 14.63
CA GLN A 116 6.97 -9.20 15.56
C GLN A 116 6.50 -9.27 17.01
N ILE A 117 5.79 -8.24 17.49
CA ILE A 117 5.24 -8.24 18.85
C ILE A 117 4.21 -9.36 18.99
N ALA A 118 3.34 -9.55 18.00
CA ALA A 118 2.37 -10.64 17.99
C ALA A 118 3.07 -12.00 18.06
N ASP A 119 4.08 -12.23 17.23
CA ASP A 119 4.84 -13.48 17.23
C ASP A 119 5.53 -13.75 18.57
N GLN A 120 6.17 -12.76 19.19
CA GLN A 120 6.86 -12.91 20.48
C GLN A 120 5.88 -13.20 21.63
N VAL A 121 4.73 -12.53 21.64
CA VAL A 121 3.68 -12.81 22.64
C VAL A 121 3.15 -14.23 22.44
N ILE A 122 2.82 -14.63 21.21
CA ILE A 122 2.29 -15.97 20.93
C ILE A 122 3.32 -17.07 21.21
N ALA A 123 4.61 -16.79 21.00
CA ALA A 123 5.69 -17.72 21.34
C ALA A 123 5.94 -17.84 22.87
N GLY A 124 5.36 -16.95 23.67
CA GLY A 124 5.60 -16.89 25.12
C GLY A 124 6.94 -16.24 25.50
N GLU A 125 7.62 -15.61 24.55
CA GLU A 125 8.88 -14.88 24.77
C GLU A 125 8.66 -13.50 25.38
N LEU A 126 7.48 -12.93 25.17
CA LEU A 126 7.08 -11.61 25.65
C LEU A 126 5.77 -11.71 26.44
N ASP A 127 5.73 -11.10 27.63
CA ASP A 127 4.51 -11.02 28.42
C ASP A 127 3.40 -10.28 27.64
N MET A 128 2.17 -10.75 27.77
CA MET A 128 1.04 -10.22 26.99
C MET A 128 0.68 -8.77 27.35
N ARG A 129 0.82 -8.36 28.62
CA ARG A 129 0.56 -6.97 29.02
C ARG A 129 1.64 -6.05 28.47
N GLU A 130 2.87 -6.53 28.47
CA GLU A 130 3.99 -5.81 27.86
C GLU A 130 3.84 -5.71 26.34
N GLY A 131 3.43 -6.78 25.67
CA GLY A 131 3.08 -6.77 24.24
C GLY A 131 1.97 -5.77 23.92
N PHE A 132 0.91 -5.72 24.73
CA PHE A 132 -0.14 -4.71 24.61
C PHE A 132 0.40 -3.28 24.75
N ARG A 133 1.30 -3.04 25.72
CA ARG A 133 1.96 -1.74 25.92
C ARG A 133 2.77 -1.34 24.67
N LEU A 134 3.60 -2.25 24.15
CA LEU A 134 4.42 -2.01 22.96
C LEU A 134 3.56 -1.74 21.71
N LEU A 135 2.47 -2.48 21.49
CA LEU A 135 1.54 -2.20 20.38
C LEU A 135 0.94 -0.80 20.49
N ARG A 136 0.62 -0.36 21.70
CA ARG A 136 0.08 0.99 21.94
C ARG A 136 1.12 2.09 21.67
N GLU A 137 2.39 1.81 21.93
CA GLU A 137 3.50 2.73 21.62
C GLU A 137 3.71 2.91 20.11
N LEU A 138 3.40 1.90 19.28
CA LEU A 138 3.42 2.05 17.82
C LEU A 138 2.38 3.08 17.31
N GLY A 139 1.41 3.46 18.14
CA GLY A 139 0.42 4.49 17.85
C GLY A 139 0.90 5.94 17.97
N ARG A 140 2.17 6.16 18.32
CA ARG A 140 2.72 7.51 18.49
C ARG A 140 2.68 8.33 17.19
N PRO A 141 2.46 9.65 17.27
CA PRO A 141 2.50 10.52 16.11
C PRO A 141 3.90 10.54 15.50
N ASP A 142 3.98 10.82 14.20
CA ASP A 142 5.25 10.89 13.49
C ASP A 142 6.13 12.02 13.99
N THR A 143 7.43 11.76 14.00
CA THR A 143 8.46 12.77 14.28
C THR A 143 8.59 13.76 13.11
N LYS A 144 9.11 14.96 13.39
CA LYS A 144 9.38 15.97 12.35
C LYS A 144 10.29 15.45 11.23
N ARG A 145 11.21 14.53 11.56
CA ARG A 145 12.12 13.91 10.59
C ARG A 145 11.39 12.95 9.65
N GLU A 146 10.47 12.15 10.19
CA GLU A 146 9.63 11.25 9.37
C GLU A 146 8.71 12.07 8.46
N GLN A 147 8.11 13.14 9.00
CA GLN A 147 7.31 14.09 8.21
C GLN A 147 8.11 14.73 7.07
N ALA A 148 9.33 15.21 7.36
CA ALA A 148 10.21 15.77 6.32
C ALA A 148 10.60 14.72 5.26
N GLY A 149 10.82 13.46 5.68
CA GLY A 149 11.06 12.35 4.77
C GLY A 149 9.89 12.09 3.82
N VAL A 150 8.66 12.07 4.36
CA VAL A 150 7.44 11.94 3.55
C VAL A 150 7.33 13.09 2.54
N ILE A 151 7.54 14.35 2.97
CA ILE A 151 7.51 15.51 2.06
C ILE A 151 8.54 15.34 0.94
N ALA A 152 9.79 14.99 1.28
CA ALA A 152 10.84 14.75 0.31
C ALA A 152 10.49 13.62 -0.67
N SER A 153 9.84 12.54 -0.19
CA SER A 153 9.42 11.44 -1.07
C SER A 153 8.38 11.86 -2.11
N TYR A 154 7.50 12.82 -1.81
CA TYR A 154 6.53 13.31 -2.79
C TYR A 154 7.26 14.02 -3.93
N GLY A 155 8.18 14.94 -3.60
CA GLY A 155 8.98 15.64 -4.62
C GLY A 155 9.83 14.68 -5.46
N LEU A 156 10.52 13.74 -4.83
CA LEU A 156 11.36 12.75 -5.53
C LEU A 156 10.52 11.79 -6.40
N ALA A 157 9.38 11.33 -5.90
CA ALA A 157 8.48 10.47 -6.68
C ALA A 157 7.93 11.20 -7.91
N SER A 158 7.46 12.44 -7.74
CA SER A 158 6.97 13.26 -8.84
C SER A 158 8.03 13.53 -9.90
N ALA A 159 9.25 13.89 -9.50
CA ALA A 159 10.38 14.07 -10.42
C ALA A 159 10.69 12.79 -11.20
N SER A 160 10.77 11.66 -10.50
CA SER A 160 11.14 10.39 -11.10
C SER A 160 10.08 9.87 -12.08
N VAL A 161 8.80 10.12 -11.81
CA VAL A 161 7.69 9.72 -12.68
C VAL A 161 7.67 10.53 -13.97
N VAL A 162 8.03 11.82 -13.94
CA VAL A 162 8.23 12.61 -15.16
C VAL A 162 9.29 11.99 -16.04
N ALA A 163 10.43 11.61 -15.46
CA ALA A 163 11.52 10.97 -16.21
C ALA A 163 11.13 9.59 -16.75
N LEU A 164 10.59 8.70 -15.90
CA LEU A 164 10.39 7.28 -16.20
C LEU A 164 9.18 6.96 -17.07
N LEU A 165 8.06 7.64 -16.83
CA LEU A 165 6.77 7.24 -17.39
C LEU A 165 6.26 8.21 -18.44
N LEU A 166 6.64 9.49 -18.32
CA LEU A 166 6.15 10.55 -19.21
C LEU A 166 7.21 10.99 -20.22
N HIS A 167 8.50 10.70 -19.96
CA HIS A 167 9.64 11.05 -20.80
C HIS A 167 9.61 12.53 -21.25
N SER A 168 9.24 13.41 -20.31
CA SER A 168 9.08 14.85 -20.54
C SER A 168 10.43 15.59 -20.49
N ALA A 169 10.46 16.91 -20.39
CA ALA A 169 11.69 17.70 -20.37
C ALA A 169 12.23 17.95 -18.94
N TRP A 170 13.48 18.42 -18.84
CA TRP A 170 14.10 18.82 -17.56
C TRP A 170 13.28 19.83 -16.74
N PRO A 171 12.70 20.90 -17.35
CA PRO A 171 11.86 21.84 -16.61
C PRO A 171 10.59 21.21 -16.04
N ASP A 172 10.01 20.24 -16.75
CA ASP A 172 8.84 19.49 -16.27
C ASP A 172 9.20 18.69 -15.02
N LEU A 173 10.38 18.05 -15.01
CA LEU A 173 10.88 17.27 -13.89
C LEU A 173 11.09 18.13 -12.65
N LEU A 174 11.80 19.26 -12.78
CA LEU A 174 12.05 20.18 -11.66
C LEU A 174 10.74 20.78 -11.14
N THR A 175 9.84 21.18 -12.03
CA THR A 175 8.56 21.76 -11.64
C THR A 175 7.70 20.73 -10.91
N ALA A 176 7.61 19.50 -11.43
CA ALA A 176 6.89 18.42 -10.77
C ALA A 176 7.50 18.06 -9.41
N ALA A 177 8.83 18.13 -9.26
CA ALA A 177 9.49 17.93 -7.96
C ALA A 177 9.04 18.97 -6.94
N VAL A 178 9.02 20.25 -7.32
CA VAL A 178 8.60 21.36 -6.45
C VAL A 178 7.13 21.23 -6.09
N ILE A 179 6.26 20.94 -7.06
CA ILE A 179 4.83 20.71 -6.80
C ILE A 179 4.65 19.50 -5.88
N GLY A 180 5.38 18.41 -6.09
CA GLY A 180 5.38 17.25 -5.19
C GLY A 180 5.74 17.62 -3.75
N LEU A 181 6.76 18.45 -3.53
CA LEU A 181 7.10 18.96 -2.19
C LEU A 181 5.97 19.80 -1.58
N ILE A 182 5.32 20.66 -2.37
CA ILE A 182 4.16 21.45 -1.93
C ILE A 182 3.01 20.51 -1.51
N ILE A 183 2.69 19.52 -2.34
CA ILE A 183 1.63 18.55 -2.06
C ILE A 183 1.95 17.75 -0.81
N GLY A 184 3.18 17.21 -0.68
CA GLY A 184 3.60 16.47 0.51
C GLY A 184 3.47 17.32 1.78
N THR A 185 3.78 18.62 1.68
CA THR A 185 3.59 19.57 2.79
C THR A 185 2.11 19.74 3.15
N ILE A 186 1.24 19.91 2.14
CA ILE A 186 -0.22 19.97 2.34
C ILE A 186 -0.72 18.69 3.02
N THR A 187 -0.30 17.52 2.55
CA THR A 187 -0.69 16.22 3.11
C THR A 187 -0.31 16.12 4.58
N VAL A 188 0.96 16.38 4.93
CA VAL A 188 1.44 16.31 6.32
C VAL A 188 0.71 17.31 7.24
N LEU A 189 0.53 18.55 6.80
CA LEU A 189 -0.16 19.57 7.61
C LEU A 189 -1.66 19.26 7.77
N SER A 190 -2.28 18.65 6.77
CA SER A 190 -3.69 18.28 6.79
C SER A 190 -4.00 17.12 7.75
N ALA A 191 -3.03 16.23 8.00
CA ALA A 191 -3.22 15.04 8.84
C ALA A 191 -3.67 15.35 10.28
N THR A 192 -3.34 16.53 10.81
CA THR A 192 -3.75 16.97 12.16
C THR A 192 -5.05 17.76 12.19
N ARG A 193 -5.65 18.04 11.02
CA ARG A 193 -6.80 18.93 10.86
C ARG A 193 -7.92 18.23 10.08
N PRO A 194 -8.92 17.63 10.75
CA PRO A 194 -9.94 16.79 10.10
C PRO A 194 -10.66 17.45 8.93
N ARG A 195 -11.00 18.74 9.05
CA ARG A 195 -11.66 19.51 7.97
C ARG A 195 -10.76 19.68 6.74
N LEU A 196 -9.46 19.89 6.95
CA LEU A 196 -8.50 20.07 5.86
C LEU A 196 -8.16 18.72 5.22
N ALA A 197 -8.07 17.64 6.01
CA ALA A 197 -7.79 16.29 5.51
C ALA A 197 -8.81 15.85 4.44
N VAL A 198 -10.10 16.08 4.65
CA VAL A 198 -11.18 15.69 3.72
C VAL A 198 -11.04 16.37 2.35
N ALA A 199 -10.59 17.63 2.33
CA ALA A 199 -10.44 18.44 1.12
C ALA A 199 -8.99 18.47 0.57
N SER A 200 -8.04 17.84 1.27
CA SER A 200 -6.61 17.95 0.99
C SER A 200 -6.24 17.53 -0.44
N GLU A 201 -6.89 16.49 -0.97
CA GLU A 201 -6.71 15.99 -2.34
C GLU A 201 -7.09 17.07 -3.37
N ALA A 202 -8.28 17.67 -3.24
CA ALA A 202 -8.76 18.72 -4.14
C ALA A 202 -7.90 20.00 -4.04
N ILE A 203 -7.52 20.40 -2.83
CA ILE A 203 -6.66 21.56 -2.59
C ILE A 203 -5.27 21.33 -3.21
N SER A 204 -4.71 20.14 -3.04
CA SER A 204 -3.40 19.77 -3.60
C SER A 204 -3.40 19.82 -5.12
N ALA A 205 -4.45 19.27 -5.76
CA ALA A 205 -4.60 19.33 -7.20
C ALA A 205 -4.79 20.76 -7.72
N LEU A 206 -5.58 21.57 -7.03
CA LEU A 206 -5.76 22.99 -7.36
C LEU A 206 -4.44 23.76 -7.28
N VAL A 207 -3.76 23.70 -6.13
CA VAL A 207 -2.49 24.41 -5.91
C VAL A 207 -1.42 23.94 -6.90
N GLY A 208 -1.30 22.62 -7.12
CA GLY A 208 -0.33 22.09 -8.07
C GLY A 208 -0.60 22.51 -9.51
N THR A 209 -1.88 22.56 -9.91
CA THR A 209 -2.27 22.98 -11.26
C THR A 209 -2.02 24.46 -11.49
N VAL A 210 -2.43 25.31 -10.54
CA VAL A 210 -2.17 26.75 -10.58
C VAL A 210 -0.66 27.01 -10.65
N PHE A 211 0.12 26.33 -9.80
CA PHE A 211 1.58 26.48 -9.80
C PHE A 211 2.20 26.07 -11.15
N ALA A 212 1.79 24.94 -11.72
CA ALA A 212 2.26 24.48 -13.03
C ALA A 212 1.93 25.51 -14.14
N ILE A 213 0.70 26.05 -14.15
CA ILE A 213 0.29 27.06 -15.14
C ILE A 213 1.09 28.35 -14.96
N MET A 214 1.30 28.81 -13.72
CA MET A 214 2.10 30.01 -13.44
C MET A 214 3.55 29.86 -13.93
N VAL A 215 4.19 28.72 -13.67
CA VAL A 215 5.55 28.47 -14.17
C VAL A 215 5.57 28.42 -15.70
N SER A 216 4.59 27.77 -16.32
CA SER A 216 4.46 27.71 -17.79
C SER A 216 4.26 29.10 -18.42
N ALA A 217 3.40 29.91 -17.82
CA ALA A 217 3.03 31.23 -18.34
C ALA A 217 4.14 32.27 -18.19
N PHE A 218 4.92 32.23 -17.10
CA PHE A 218 5.85 33.32 -16.75
C PHE A 218 7.33 32.92 -16.79
N VAL A 219 7.67 31.64 -16.59
CA VAL A 219 9.08 31.21 -16.41
C VAL A 219 9.57 30.43 -17.63
N ILE A 220 8.98 29.27 -17.91
CA ILE A 220 9.43 28.36 -18.97
C ILE A 220 8.26 27.49 -19.42
N PRO A 221 8.07 27.23 -20.73
CA PRO A 221 7.00 26.36 -21.20
C PRO A 221 7.08 24.96 -20.58
N LEU A 222 5.91 24.38 -20.27
CA LEU A 222 5.80 23.08 -19.62
C LEU A 222 4.75 22.20 -20.28
N ALA A 223 4.96 20.88 -20.24
CA ALA A 223 3.93 19.91 -20.54
C ALA A 223 2.93 19.78 -19.38
N ILE A 224 2.00 20.74 -19.24
CA ILE A 224 1.09 20.87 -18.08
C ILE A 224 0.43 19.55 -17.70
N LYS A 225 -0.15 18.83 -18.67
CA LYS A 225 -0.84 17.54 -18.42
C LYS A 225 0.11 16.52 -17.78
N SER A 226 1.35 16.46 -18.24
CA SER A 226 2.38 15.57 -17.71
C SER A 226 2.85 15.99 -16.32
N VAL A 227 3.15 17.28 -16.13
CA VAL A 227 3.63 17.84 -14.87
C VAL A 227 2.58 17.65 -13.76
N VAL A 228 1.32 18.00 -14.02
CA VAL A 228 0.24 17.85 -13.04
C VAL A 228 0.02 16.38 -12.68
N LEU A 229 -0.05 15.50 -13.69
CA LEU A 229 -0.22 14.06 -13.46
C LEU A 229 0.90 13.48 -12.59
N ALA A 230 2.16 13.79 -12.88
CA ALA A 230 3.31 13.30 -12.12
C ALA A 230 3.35 13.88 -10.70
N SER A 231 2.96 15.15 -10.54
CA SER A 231 2.88 15.81 -9.24
C SER A 231 1.87 15.15 -8.30
N LEU A 232 0.78 14.63 -8.86
CA LEU A 232 -0.30 13.98 -8.11
C LEU A 232 -0.07 12.49 -7.84
N ILE A 233 1.04 11.90 -8.32
CA ILE A 233 1.21 10.44 -8.36
C ILE A 233 1.03 9.74 -7.00
N VAL A 234 1.46 10.36 -5.91
CA VAL A 234 1.36 9.78 -4.57
C VAL A 234 -0.07 9.87 -4.02
N LEU A 235 -0.88 10.83 -4.49
CA LEU A 235 -2.29 10.95 -4.12
C LEU A 235 -3.21 10.09 -4.98
N LEU A 236 -2.72 9.58 -6.11
CA LEU A 236 -3.52 8.76 -6.99
C LEU A 236 -3.89 7.45 -6.27
N PRO A 237 -5.20 7.10 -6.19
CA PRO A 237 -5.69 6.03 -5.32
C PRO A 237 -5.52 4.66 -5.97
N GLY A 238 -4.40 4.45 -6.64
CA GLY A 238 -4.10 3.22 -7.34
C GLY A 238 -4.16 2.01 -6.40
N MET A 239 -3.43 2.05 -5.29
CA MET A 239 -3.35 0.93 -4.34
C MET A 239 -4.73 0.59 -3.78
N ALA A 240 -5.56 1.62 -3.54
CA ALA A 240 -6.93 1.44 -3.10
C ALA A 240 -7.79 0.75 -4.16
N LEU A 241 -7.68 1.12 -5.44
CA LEU A 241 -8.36 0.45 -6.56
C LEU A 241 -7.95 -1.02 -6.68
N THR A 242 -6.65 -1.31 -6.66
CA THR A 242 -6.14 -2.68 -6.76
C THR A 242 -6.57 -3.52 -5.57
N THR A 243 -6.49 -2.98 -4.36
CA THR A 243 -6.94 -3.68 -3.14
C THR A 243 -8.44 -3.90 -3.17
N ALA A 244 -9.23 -2.94 -3.64
CA ALA A 244 -10.67 -3.06 -3.79
C ALA A 244 -11.06 -4.23 -4.70
N VAL A 245 -10.45 -4.32 -5.90
CA VAL A 245 -10.73 -5.41 -6.85
C VAL A 245 -10.26 -6.76 -6.27
N ARG A 246 -9.12 -6.79 -5.59
CA ARG A 246 -8.65 -8.00 -4.91
C ARG A 246 -9.64 -8.48 -3.85
N GLU A 247 -10.16 -7.57 -3.04
CA GLU A 247 -11.12 -7.89 -1.98
C GLU A 247 -12.46 -8.36 -2.51
N ILE A 248 -12.96 -7.74 -3.58
CA ILE A 248 -14.15 -8.20 -4.30
C ILE A 248 -13.92 -9.63 -4.82
N SER A 249 -12.76 -9.87 -5.44
CA SER A 249 -12.40 -11.20 -5.97
C SER A 249 -12.32 -12.27 -4.87
N SER A 250 -11.91 -11.89 -3.65
CA SER A 250 -11.86 -12.78 -2.49
C SER A 250 -13.14 -12.79 -1.65
N GLN A 251 -14.27 -12.29 -2.17
CA GLN A 251 -15.58 -12.26 -1.49
C GLN A 251 -15.69 -11.35 -0.24
N HIS A 252 -14.71 -10.46 0.01
CA HIS A 252 -14.85 -9.38 1.01
C HIS A 252 -15.55 -8.17 0.40
N LEU A 253 -16.80 -8.39 -0.05
CA LEU A 253 -17.56 -7.46 -0.91
C LEU A 253 -17.75 -6.07 -0.28
N VAL A 254 -18.11 -6.00 1.00
CA VAL A 254 -18.35 -4.70 1.67
C VAL A 254 -17.06 -3.89 1.75
N SER A 255 -15.94 -4.53 2.11
CA SER A 255 -14.64 -3.85 2.19
C SER A 255 -14.17 -3.38 0.81
N GLY A 256 -14.27 -4.26 -0.19
CA GLY A 256 -13.87 -3.94 -1.56
C GLY A 256 -14.68 -2.79 -2.17
N MET A 257 -16.02 -2.82 -2.02
CA MET A 257 -16.89 -1.74 -2.51
C MET A 257 -16.64 -0.41 -1.78
N ALA A 258 -16.40 -0.44 -0.45
CA ALA A 258 -16.07 0.76 0.31
C ALA A 258 -14.74 1.38 -0.16
N ARG A 259 -13.69 0.58 -0.39
CA ARG A 259 -12.42 1.08 -0.94
C ARG A 259 -12.55 1.59 -2.36
N MET A 260 -13.33 0.91 -3.21
CA MET A 260 -13.63 1.37 -4.57
C MET A 260 -14.31 2.74 -4.55
N GLY A 261 -15.35 2.91 -3.73
CA GLY A 261 -16.06 4.18 -3.56
C GLY A 261 -15.13 5.30 -3.04
N GLY A 262 -14.27 4.98 -2.08
CA GLY A 262 -13.24 5.91 -1.59
C GLY A 262 -12.26 6.34 -2.69
N ALA A 263 -11.75 5.39 -3.49
CA ALA A 263 -10.84 5.67 -4.59
C ALA A 263 -11.49 6.52 -5.69
N VAL A 264 -12.73 6.23 -6.07
CA VAL A 264 -13.50 7.06 -7.01
C VAL A 264 -13.69 8.47 -6.46
N ALA A 265 -14.01 8.62 -5.18
CA ALA A 265 -14.13 9.94 -4.54
C ALA A 265 -12.80 10.72 -4.57
N THR A 266 -11.66 10.07 -4.32
CA THR A 266 -10.33 10.69 -4.46
C THR A 266 -10.08 11.14 -5.91
N LEU A 267 -10.36 10.29 -6.91
CA LEU A 267 -10.22 10.67 -8.33
C LEU A 267 -11.07 11.90 -8.69
N LEU A 268 -12.32 11.94 -8.23
CA LEU A 268 -13.21 13.09 -8.45
C LEU A 268 -12.68 14.37 -7.82
N LYS A 269 -12.20 14.31 -6.57
CA LYS A 269 -11.60 15.47 -5.89
C LYS A 269 -10.35 15.98 -6.58
N LEU A 270 -9.44 15.07 -6.98
CA LEU A 270 -8.22 15.43 -7.70
C LEU A 270 -8.56 16.08 -9.04
N THR A 271 -9.52 15.51 -9.77
CA THR A 271 -9.93 16.05 -11.07
C THR A 271 -10.62 17.40 -10.92
N PHE A 272 -11.52 17.54 -9.95
CA PHE A 272 -12.15 18.81 -9.61
C PHE A 272 -11.11 19.88 -9.28
N GLY A 273 -10.14 19.57 -8.42
CA GLY A 273 -9.07 20.50 -8.07
C GLY A 273 -8.25 20.94 -9.29
N THR A 274 -7.93 19.99 -10.18
CA THR A 274 -7.22 20.26 -11.44
C THR A 274 -8.03 21.21 -12.35
N VAL A 275 -9.30 20.88 -12.62
CA VAL A 275 -10.17 21.72 -13.44
C VAL A 275 -10.37 23.10 -12.82
N ALA A 276 -10.62 23.17 -11.51
CA ALA A 276 -10.79 24.43 -10.81
C ALA A 276 -9.51 25.29 -10.87
N GLY A 277 -8.32 24.68 -10.77
CA GLY A 277 -7.05 25.39 -10.91
C GLY A 277 -6.87 25.97 -12.32
N THR A 278 -7.18 25.19 -13.36
CA THR A 278 -7.15 25.67 -14.75
C THR A 278 -8.13 26.81 -14.99
N GLN A 279 -9.37 26.68 -14.52
CA GLN A 279 -10.39 27.72 -14.69
C GLN A 279 -10.05 28.99 -13.91
N LEU A 280 -9.43 28.87 -12.73
CA LEU A 280 -8.97 30.01 -11.95
C LEU A 280 -7.91 30.81 -12.72
N CYS A 281 -6.90 30.14 -13.27
CA CYS A 281 -5.88 30.81 -14.10
C CYS A 281 -6.48 31.47 -15.34
N ALA A 282 -7.40 30.78 -16.03
CA ALA A 282 -8.10 31.31 -17.19
C ALA A 282 -8.93 32.56 -16.86
N ALA A 283 -9.59 32.60 -15.69
CA ALA A 283 -10.34 33.76 -15.22
C ALA A 283 -9.46 35.01 -15.01
N PHE A 284 -8.18 34.82 -14.69
CA PHE A 284 -7.17 35.89 -14.62
C PHE A 284 -6.46 36.15 -15.95
N GLY A 285 -6.88 35.51 -17.05
CA GLY A 285 -6.24 35.65 -18.37
C GLY A 285 -4.85 35.02 -18.46
N ILE A 286 -4.52 34.09 -17.55
CA ILE A 286 -3.22 33.41 -17.51
C ILE A 286 -3.35 32.08 -18.24
N TYR A 287 -2.70 31.98 -19.39
CA TYR A 287 -2.68 30.78 -20.22
C TYR A 287 -1.26 30.18 -20.24
N PRO A 288 -1.13 28.85 -20.24
CA PRO A 288 0.17 28.19 -20.37
C PRO A 288 0.78 28.49 -21.74
N ARG A 289 2.12 28.46 -21.82
CA ARG A 289 2.84 28.60 -23.09
C ARG A 289 2.94 27.23 -23.76
N ASP A 290 2.57 27.17 -25.03
CA ASP A 290 2.74 25.97 -25.85
C ASP A 290 4.13 25.99 -26.51
N PHE A 291 5.06 25.20 -25.96
CA PHE A 291 6.33 24.92 -26.62
C PHE A 291 6.78 23.49 -26.29
N LEU A 292 7.17 22.74 -27.33
CA LEU A 292 7.69 21.39 -27.19
C LEU A 292 9.17 21.46 -26.82
N LEU A 293 9.47 21.23 -25.55
CA LEU A 293 10.84 21.04 -25.09
C LEU A 293 11.34 19.64 -25.48
N PRO A 294 12.66 19.47 -25.72
CA PRO A 294 13.22 18.17 -26.03
C PRO A 294 13.02 17.21 -24.86
N PRO A 295 12.63 15.94 -25.14
CA PRO A 295 12.45 14.94 -24.10
C PRO A 295 13.78 14.61 -23.40
N LEU A 296 13.67 14.13 -22.16
CA LEU A 296 14.80 13.66 -21.37
C LEU A 296 15.57 12.55 -22.11
N PRO A 297 16.92 12.54 -22.04
CA PRO A 297 17.71 11.47 -22.62
C PRO A 297 17.38 10.11 -21.99
N ALA A 298 17.42 9.03 -22.78
CA ALA A 298 17.10 7.67 -22.32
C ALA A 298 18.00 7.15 -21.16
N TRP A 299 19.21 7.69 -20.99
CA TRP A 299 20.07 7.32 -19.85
C TRP A 299 19.49 7.76 -18.51
N THR A 300 18.53 8.71 -18.50
CA THR A 300 17.88 9.20 -17.28
C THR A 300 16.90 8.19 -16.67
N ASP A 301 16.46 7.17 -17.43
CA ASP A 301 15.60 6.09 -16.94
C ASP A 301 16.22 5.40 -15.71
N TYR A 302 17.49 5.00 -15.78
CA TYR A 302 18.13 4.24 -14.71
C TYR A 302 18.28 5.02 -13.39
N PRO A 303 18.86 6.24 -13.36
CA PRO A 303 18.94 7.02 -12.14
C PRO A 303 17.54 7.41 -11.64
N ALA A 304 16.60 7.73 -12.53
CA ALA A 304 15.22 8.02 -12.13
C ALA A 304 14.54 6.81 -11.49
N LEU A 305 14.80 5.59 -11.97
CA LEU A 305 14.28 4.37 -11.37
C LEU A 305 14.79 4.15 -9.95
N ILE A 306 16.08 4.41 -9.72
CA ILE A 306 16.68 4.33 -8.38
C ILE A 306 16.08 5.38 -7.44
N VAL A 307 15.91 6.63 -7.93
CA VAL A 307 15.29 7.70 -7.15
C VAL A 307 13.82 7.39 -6.86
N ALA A 308 13.07 6.86 -7.82
CA ALA A 308 11.68 6.41 -7.63
C ALA A 308 11.61 5.31 -6.57
N ALA A 309 12.45 4.29 -6.68
CA ALA A 309 12.52 3.18 -5.74
C ALA A 309 12.81 3.67 -4.31
N PHE A 310 13.76 4.59 -4.16
CA PHE A 310 14.06 5.22 -2.87
C PHE A 310 12.88 6.07 -2.35
N ALA A 311 12.28 6.90 -3.21
CA ALA A 311 11.15 7.73 -2.87
C ALA A 311 9.97 6.90 -2.37
N PHE A 312 9.62 5.80 -3.06
CA PHE A 312 8.56 4.90 -2.62
C PHE A 312 8.92 4.14 -1.34
N ALA A 313 10.18 3.74 -1.14
CA ALA A 313 10.59 3.14 0.13
C ALA A 313 10.33 4.08 1.33
N VAL A 314 10.56 5.39 1.15
CA VAL A 314 10.26 6.40 2.15
C VAL A 314 8.75 6.67 2.25
N ALA A 315 8.03 6.76 1.12
CA ALA A 315 6.58 6.99 1.08
C ALA A 315 5.78 5.89 1.79
N PHE A 316 6.17 4.62 1.60
CA PHE A 316 5.62 3.45 2.30
C PHE A 316 6.15 3.28 3.74
N ARG A 317 7.01 4.20 4.19
CA ARG A 317 7.60 4.22 5.54
C ARG A 317 8.27 2.90 5.88
N ALA A 318 9.04 2.36 4.94
CA ALA A 318 9.83 1.16 5.16
C ALA A 318 10.92 1.40 6.21
N ALA A 319 11.21 0.37 7.02
CA ALA A 319 12.33 0.45 7.94
C ALA A 319 13.64 0.53 7.15
N ARG A 320 14.63 1.28 7.67
CA ARG A 320 15.90 1.53 6.96
C ARG A 320 16.65 0.26 6.54
N ARG A 321 16.52 -0.81 7.33
CA ARG A 321 17.08 -2.14 7.02
C ARG A 321 16.47 -2.78 5.78
N ASP A 322 15.19 -2.48 5.50
CA ASP A 322 14.41 -3.11 4.44
C ASP A 322 14.44 -2.27 3.15
N TRP A 323 15.09 -1.10 3.14
CA TRP A 323 15.13 -0.19 1.99
C TRP A 323 15.66 -0.86 0.73
N LEU A 324 16.73 -1.65 0.82
CA LEU A 324 17.29 -2.33 -0.35
C LEU A 324 16.32 -3.37 -0.93
N VAL A 325 15.62 -4.11 -0.07
CA VAL A 325 14.63 -5.11 -0.48
C VAL A 325 13.43 -4.43 -1.14
N VAL A 326 12.94 -3.35 -0.54
CA VAL A 326 11.84 -2.55 -1.06
C VAL A 326 12.21 -1.93 -2.41
N MET A 327 13.40 -1.34 -2.52
CA MET A 327 13.88 -0.76 -3.77
C MET A 327 14.01 -1.82 -4.87
N ALA A 328 14.56 -2.99 -4.55
CA ALA A 328 14.64 -4.11 -5.47
C ALA A 328 13.25 -4.56 -5.95
N ALA A 329 12.24 -4.55 -5.06
CA ALA A 329 10.87 -4.87 -5.42
C ALA A 329 10.28 -3.85 -6.41
N VAL A 330 10.48 -2.55 -6.19
CA VAL A 330 10.02 -1.50 -7.12
C VAL A 330 10.70 -1.64 -8.48
N VAL A 331 12.02 -1.85 -8.50
CA VAL A 331 12.80 -2.06 -9.73
C VAL A 331 12.30 -3.30 -10.48
N LEU A 332 12.10 -4.41 -9.77
CA LEU A 332 11.60 -5.65 -10.35
C LEU A 332 10.19 -5.46 -10.94
N GLY A 333 9.30 -4.76 -10.23
CA GLY A 333 7.97 -4.43 -10.73
C GLY A 333 8.03 -3.67 -12.05
N TYR A 334 8.82 -2.60 -12.10
CA TYR A 334 9.02 -1.82 -13.33
C TYR A 334 9.60 -2.67 -14.48
N LEU A 335 10.66 -3.44 -14.22
CA LEU A 335 11.29 -4.29 -15.23
C LEU A 335 10.37 -5.40 -15.72
N ALA A 336 9.61 -6.03 -14.83
CA ALA A 336 8.66 -7.08 -15.19
C ALA A 336 7.55 -6.54 -16.09
N THR A 337 7.06 -5.32 -15.83
CA THR A 337 6.09 -4.67 -16.74
C THR A 337 6.71 -4.29 -18.08
N ARG A 338 7.92 -3.72 -18.08
CA ARG A 338 8.63 -3.31 -19.31
C ARG A 338 8.95 -4.52 -20.20
N TRP A 339 9.51 -5.59 -19.64
CA TRP A 339 9.83 -6.81 -20.37
C TRP A 339 8.59 -7.63 -20.69
N GLY A 340 7.63 -7.73 -19.78
CA GLY A 340 6.34 -8.37 -20.02
C GLY A 340 5.63 -7.76 -21.22
N GLY A 341 5.61 -6.43 -21.34
CA GLY A 341 5.08 -5.75 -22.52
C GLY A 341 5.86 -6.04 -23.80
N ALA A 342 7.18 -6.25 -23.73
CA ALA A 342 7.99 -6.57 -24.90
C ALA A 342 7.81 -8.02 -25.40
N ILE A 343 7.51 -8.96 -24.49
CA ILE A 343 7.33 -10.38 -24.80
C ILE A 343 5.86 -10.79 -25.02
N SER A 344 4.91 -9.85 -24.95
CA SER A 344 3.48 -10.16 -24.99
C SER A 344 3.01 -10.73 -26.34
N GLY A 345 3.79 -10.57 -27.41
CA GLY A 345 3.47 -11.08 -28.74
C GLY A 345 2.13 -10.53 -29.24
N ALA A 346 1.14 -11.40 -29.43
CA ALA A 346 -0.20 -11.04 -29.89
C ALA A 346 -1.14 -10.52 -28.77
N LEU A 347 -0.73 -10.61 -27.50
CA LEU A 347 -1.52 -10.13 -26.37
C LEU A 347 -1.32 -8.62 -26.15
N PRO A 348 -2.32 -7.91 -25.59
CA PRO A 348 -2.17 -6.51 -25.20
C PRO A 348 -0.99 -6.32 -24.23
N ALA A 349 0.02 -5.55 -24.68
CA ALA A 349 1.30 -5.41 -24.01
C ALA A 349 1.17 -4.91 -22.56
N ALA A 350 0.39 -3.85 -22.33
CA ALA A 350 0.27 -3.24 -21.00
C ALA A 350 -0.42 -4.16 -19.98
N PRO A 351 -1.63 -4.71 -20.23
CA PRO A 351 -2.25 -5.69 -19.33
C PRO A 351 -1.35 -6.90 -19.05
N PHE A 352 -0.71 -7.46 -20.07
CA PHE A 352 0.13 -8.64 -19.89
C PHE A 352 1.37 -8.34 -19.02
N GLY A 353 2.03 -7.20 -19.24
CA GLY A 353 3.15 -6.75 -18.40
C GLY A 353 2.75 -6.53 -16.94
N VAL A 354 1.56 -5.98 -16.71
CA VAL A 354 1.01 -5.79 -15.35
C VAL A 354 0.66 -7.11 -14.68
N PHE A 355 0.10 -8.08 -15.43
CA PHE A 355 -0.13 -9.45 -14.93
C PHE A 355 1.19 -10.11 -14.50
N LEU A 356 2.19 -10.11 -15.39
CA LEU A 356 3.47 -10.75 -15.12
C LEU A 356 4.18 -10.12 -13.92
N GLY A 357 4.16 -8.79 -13.83
CA GLY A 357 4.72 -8.07 -12.68
C GLY A 357 4.01 -8.41 -11.36
N GLY A 358 2.67 -8.41 -11.35
CA GLY A 358 1.88 -8.82 -10.18
C GLY A 358 2.19 -10.25 -9.75
N PHE A 359 2.27 -11.17 -10.70
CA PHE A 359 2.62 -12.57 -10.48
C PHE A 359 4.00 -12.74 -9.85
N MET A 360 5.04 -12.13 -10.44
CA MET A 360 6.41 -12.24 -9.92
C MET A 360 6.52 -11.62 -8.52
N LEU A 361 5.96 -10.43 -8.32
CA LEU A 361 6.02 -9.74 -7.04
C LEU A 361 5.27 -10.48 -5.93
N SER A 362 4.13 -11.10 -6.24
CA SER A 362 3.35 -11.88 -5.29
C SER A 362 4.09 -13.17 -4.89
N ALA A 363 4.62 -13.91 -5.87
CA ALA A 363 5.43 -15.10 -5.61
C ALA A 363 6.68 -14.77 -4.78
N LEU A 364 7.44 -13.72 -5.16
CA LEU A 364 8.62 -13.29 -4.42
C LEU A 364 8.29 -12.79 -3.01
N ALA A 365 7.17 -12.08 -2.82
CA ALA A 365 6.74 -11.64 -1.51
C ALA A 365 6.49 -12.82 -0.56
N ASN A 366 5.89 -13.90 -1.05
CA ASN A 366 5.63 -15.11 -0.26
C ASN A 366 6.93 -15.91 0.00
N VAL A 367 7.85 -15.95 -0.96
CA VAL A 367 9.21 -16.50 -0.78
C VAL A 367 9.95 -15.73 0.31
N TYR A 368 9.98 -14.41 0.21
CA TYR A 368 10.64 -13.54 1.19
C TYR A 368 10.04 -13.70 2.57
N ALA A 369 8.71 -13.73 2.68
CA ALA A 369 8.04 -13.93 3.96
C ALA A 369 8.45 -15.27 4.62
N ARG A 370 8.66 -16.31 3.80
CA ARG A 370 9.08 -17.63 4.27
C ARG A 370 10.51 -17.63 4.81
N TYR A 371 11.46 -17.01 4.11
CA TYR A 371 12.87 -17.02 4.51
C TYR A 371 13.21 -15.94 5.54
N ALA A 372 12.72 -14.72 5.37
CA ALA A 372 13.07 -13.58 6.21
C ALA A 372 12.27 -13.52 7.53
N HIS A 373 11.20 -14.32 7.68
CA HIS A 373 10.28 -14.28 8.82
C HIS A 373 9.72 -12.86 9.03
N ARG A 374 9.22 -12.27 7.94
CA ARG A 374 8.66 -10.91 7.87
C ARG A 374 7.40 -10.90 7.00
N PRO A 375 6.50 -9.92 7.17
CA PRO A 375 5.33 -9.80 6.32
C PRO A 375 5.69 -9.67 4.84
N GLY A 376 5.01 -10.42 3.96
CA GLY A 376 5.21 -10.33 2.51
C GLY A 376 4.85 -8.94 1.93
N ALA A 377 4.08 -8.15 2.69
CA ALA A 377 3.74 -6.77 2.36
C ALA A 377 4.96 -5.87 2.10
N VAL A 378 6.13 -6.18 2.69
CA VAL A 378 7.38 -5.42 2.48
C VAL A 378 7.81 -5.41 1.01
N ILE A 379 7.62 -6.52 0.29
CA ILE A 379 7.92 -6.61 -1.14
C ILE A 379 6.72 -6.21 -1.97
N ARG A 380 5.54 -6.73 -1.64
CA ARG A 380 4.39 -6.61 -2.53
C ARG A 380 3.88 -5.18 -2.64
N GLU A 381 3.64 -4.49 -1.53
CA GLU A 381 2.96 -3.17 -1.58
C GLU A 381 3.81 -2.14 -2.33
N PRO A 382 5.13 -2.00 -2.06
CA PRO A 382 5.97 -1.11 -2.86
C PRO A 382 6.21 -1.63 -4.27
N GLY A 383 6.37 -2.95 -4.46
CA GLY A 383 6.65 -3.50 -5.78
C GLY A 383 5.55 -3.22 -6.79
N ILE A 384 4.28 -3.29 -6.37
CA ILE A 384 3.16 -3.08 -7.29
C ILE A 384 2.86 -1.59 -7.56
N ILE A 385 3.43 -0.64 -6.82
CA ILE A 385 3.04 0.78 -6.90
C ILE A 385 3.12 1.37 -8.32
N LEU A 386 4.10 0.91 -9.12
CA LEU A 386 4.30 1.34 -10.51
C LEU A 386 3.42 0.60 -11.52
N LEU A 387 2.85 -0.54 -11.15
CA LEU A 387 1.96 -1.37 -11.99
C LEU A 387 0.51 -0.93 -11.89
N VAL A 388 0.20 -0.30 -10.76
CA VAL A 388 -1.14 0.00 -10.36
C VAL A 388 -1.69 1.19 -11.18
N PRO A 389 -2.90 1.07 -11.76
CA PRO A 389 -3.39 2.01 -12.77
C PRO A 389 -4.05 3.28 -12.20
N GLY A 390 -3.50 3.87 -11.13
CA GLY A 390 -4.06 5.08 -10.51
C GLY A 390 -4.09 6.28 -11.48
N SER A 391 -3.03 6.44 -12.28
CA SER A 391 -2.91 7.52 -13.27
C SER A 391 -3.86 7.35 -14.46
N VAL A 392 -4.14 6.10 -14.85
CA VAL A 392 -5.12 5.76 -15.89
C VAL A 392 -6.52 6.15 -15.43
N GLY A 393 -6.86 5.85 -14.17
CA GLY A 393 -8.14 6.28 -13.60
C GLY A 393 -8.32 7.79 -13.54
N PHE A 394 -7.27 8.53 -13.14
CA PHE A 394 -7.32 9.99 -13.16
C PHE A 394 -7.47 10.57 -14.57
N ARG A 395 -6.74 10.03 -15.57
CA ARG A 395 -6.89 10.44 -16.98
C ARG A 395 -8.31 10.19 -17.48
N SER A 396 -8.89 9.02 -17.21
CA SER A 396 -10.26 8.69 -17.61
C SER A 396 -11.27 9.71 -17.08
N VAL A 397 -11.23 10.01 -15.77
CA VAL A 397 -12.13 11.01 -15.16
C VAL A 397 -11.87 12.43 -15.70
N SER A 398 -10.61 12.78 -15.93
CA SER A 398 -10.23 14.08 -16.50
C SER A 398 -10.79 14.26 -17.92
N TYR A 399 -10.64 13.27 -18.80
CA TYR A 399 -11.18 13.32 -20.16
C TYR A 399 -12.70 13.43 -20.16
N LEU A 400 -13.40 12.69 -19.30
CA LEU A 400 -14.86 12.78 -19.17
C LEU A 400 -15.32 14.18 -18.75
N LEU A 401 -14.61 14.83 -17.82
CA LEU A 401 -14.94 16.19 -17.38
C LEU A 401 -14.55 17.27 -18.41
N GLU A 402 -13.54 17.02 -19.22
CA GLU A 402 -13.18 17.83 -20.40
C GLU A 402 -14.12 17.62 -21.60
N ARG A 403 -15.17 16.79 -21.44
CA ARG A 403 -16.16 16.42 -22.46
C ARG A 403 -15.61 15.56 -23.60
N ASP A 404 -14.49 14.87 -23.40
CA ASP A 404 -13.99 13.84 -24.32
C ASP A 404 -14.46 12.45 -23.87
N ALA A 405 -15.71 12.12 -24.20
CA ALA A 405 -16.36 10.89 -23.77
C ALA A 405 -15.69 9.62 -24.35
N SER A 406 -15.21 9.69 -25.60
CA SER A 406 -14.51 8.59 -26.28
C SER A 406 -13.23 8.20 -25.55
N LEU A 407 -12.29 9.15 -25.40
CA LEU A 407 -11.02 8.86 -24.72
C LEU A 407 -11.24 8.54 -23.24
N GLY A 408 -12.23 9.18 -22.60
CA GLY A 408 -12.62 8.90 -21.23
C GLY A 408 -13.07 7.45 -21.03
N LEU A 409 -13.95 6.95 -21.90
CA LEU A 409 -14.47 5.57 -21.85
C LEU A 409 -13.37 4.55 -22.17
N ASP A 410 -12.60 4.76 -23.24
CA ASP A 410 -11.52 3.85 -23.64
C ASP A 410 -10.45 3.72 -22.55
N THR A 411 -10.07 4.85 -21.94
CA THR A 411 -9.15 4.87 -20.79
C THR A 411 -9.77 4.18 -19.56
N GLY A 412 -11.08 4.32 -19.37
CA GLY A 412 -11.83 3.65 -18.30
C GLY A 412 -11.88 2.13 -18.48
N VAL A 413 -12.08 1.64 -19.69
CA VAL A 413 -12.00 0.21 -20.02
C VAL A 413 -10.58 -0.30 -19.76
N LEU A 414 -9.56 0.43 -20.20
CA LEU A 414 -8.16 0.09 -19.93
C LEU A 414 -7.88 0.01 -18.42
N LEU A 415 -8.37 0.96 -17.62
CA LEU A 415 -8.25 0.92 -16.16
C LEU A 415 -8.77 -0.41 -15.60
N VAL A 416 -9.99 -0.80 -15.96
CA VAL A 416 -10.60 -2.04 -15.50
C VAL A 416 -9.80 -3.26 -15.95
N THR A 417 -9.34 -3.29 -17.20
CA THR A 417 -8.49 -4.37 -17.71
C THR A 417 -7.18 -4.47 -16.94
N LEU A 418 -6.51 -3.36 -16.65
CA LEU A 418 -5.26 -3.34 -15.87
C LEU A 418 -5.48 -3.81 -14.43
N LEU A 419 -6.59 -3.41 -13.79
CA LEU A 419 -6.94 -3.87 -12.45
C LEU A 419 -7.18 -5.37 -12.40
N ILE A 420 -7.98 -5.92 -13.33
CA ILE A 420 -8.24 -7.36 -13.44
C ILE A 420 -6.93 -8.10 -13.68
N SER A 421 -6.11 -7.61 -14.60
CA SER A 421 -4.82 -8.21 -14.95
C SER A 421 -3.86 -8.26 -13.76
N LEU A 422 -3.76 -7.16 -13.02
CA LEU A 422 -2.92 -7.08 -11.83
C LEU A 422 -3.41 -8.03 -10.72
N VAL A 423 -4.71 -8.02 -10.44
CA VAL A 423 -5.30 -8.89 -9.42
C VAL A 423 -5.17 -10.36 -9.79
N ALA A 424 -5.39 -10.72 -11.06
CA ALA A 424 -5.11 -12.06 -11.56
C ALA A 424 -3.64 -12.43 -11.31
N GLY A 425 -2.70 -11.59 -11.74
CA GLY A 425 -1.26 -11.83 -11.50
C GLY A 425 -0.96 -12.07 -10.02
N LEU A 426 -1.46 -11.21 -9.13
CA LEU A 426 -1.29 -11.35 -7.68
C LEU A 426 -1.83 -12.69 -7.15
N LEU A 427 -3.02 -13.11 -7.57
CA LEU A 427 -3.65 -14.37 -7.16
C LEU A 427 -2.89 -15.60 -7.69
N PHE A 428 -2.47 -15.59 -8.96
CA PHE A 428 -1.67 -16.68 -9.52
C PHE A 428 -0.31 -16.80 -8.83
N GLY A 429 0.31 -15.69 -8.45
CA GLY A 429 1.55 -15.71 -7.67
C GLY A 429 1.35 -16.26 -6.25
N ASP A 430 0.21 -15.96 -5.60
CA ASP A 430 -0.15 -16.55 -4.30
C ASP A 430 -0.38 -18.07 -4.40
N LEU A 431 -0.91 -18.57 -5.51
CA LEU A 431 -1.08 -20.01 -5.76
C LEU A 431 0.25 -20.73 -6.01
N MET A 432 1.19 -20.09 -6.71
CA MET A 432 2.49 -20.69 -6.99
C MET A 432 3.36 -20.83 -5.75
N VAL A 433 3.39 -19.81 -4.91
CA VAL A 433 4.10 -19.86 -3.63
C VAL A 433 3.09 -19.54 -2.53
N PRO A 434 2.53 -20.56 -1.87
CA PRO A 434 1.50 -20.33 -0.86
C PRO A 434 2.06 -19.49 0.30
N PRO A 435 1.29 -18.52 0.80
CA PRO A 435 1.70 -17.67 1.91
C PRO A 435 1.97 -18.55 3.14
N ARG A 436 3.16 -18.39 3.76
CA ARG A 436 3.54 -19.17 4.95
C ARG A 436 2.70 -18.80 6.18
N ARG A 437 2.26 -17.53 6.28
CA ARG A 437 1.54 -16.92 7.40
C ARG A 437 0.56 -15.88 6.86
N SER A 438 -0.43 -15.51 7.67
CA SER A 438 -1.49 -14.57 7.31
C SER A 438 -1.04 -13.11 7.16
N LEU A 439 0.20 -12.77 7.57
CA LEU A 439 0.82 -11.43 7.44
C LEU A 439 1.94 -11.42 6.38
#